data_AF-A0A1F8T948-F1
#
_entry.id   AF-A0A1F8T948-F1
#
_cell.length_a   1.000
_cell.length_b   1.000
_cell.length_c   1.000
_cell.angle_alpha   90.00
_cell.angle_beta   90.00
_cell.angle_gamma   90.00
#
_symmetry.space_group_name_H-M   'P 1'
#
loop_
_entity.id
_entity.type
_entity.pdbx_description
1 polymer ?
#
loop_
_entity_poly.entity_id
_entity_poly.type
_entity_poly.pdbx_seq_one_letter_code
_entity_poly.pdbx_strand_id
1 'polypeptide(L)' 'MVEAICVECGATIPLSAGLVLGEILPCPECAVELEVTSINPVQVSLAPEVEEDWGE' A
#
# COMPACT_ATOMS: atom_id res chain seq x y z
N MET A 1 5.27 -4.68 -15.25
CA MET A 1 5.40 -4.08 -13.90
C MET A 1 4.13 -3.29 -13.68
N VAL A 2 3.51 -3.45 -12.52
CA VAL A 2 2.35 -2.64 -12.16
C VAL A 2 2.84 -1.55 -11.23
N GLU A 3 2.21 -0.39 -11.28
CA GLU A 3 2.68 0.80 -10.57
C GLU A 3 1.49 1.42 -9.83
N ALA A 4 1.75 1.96 -8.65
CA ALA A 4 0.80 2.78 -7.91
C ALA A 4 1.45 4.11 -7.53
N ILE A 5 0.64 5.12 -7.25
CA ILE A 5 1.12 6.40 -6.75
C ILE A 5 0.93 6.44 -5.24
N CYS A 6 2.00 6.75 -4.51
CA CYS A 6 1.93 6.98 -3.07
C CYS A 6 1.01 8.17 -2.79
N VAL A 7 -0.02 7.97 -1.96
CA VAL A 7 -0.98 9.03 -1.61
C VAL A 7 -0.40 10.10 -0.68
N GLU A 8 0.74 9.80 -0.04
CA GLU A 8 1.40 10.72 0.89
C GLU A 8 2.42 11.63 0.19
N CYS A 9 3.35 11.05 -0.58
CA CYS A 9 4.45 11.80 -1.20
C CYS A 9 4.37 11.92 -2.72
N GLY A 10 3.41 11.24 -3.38
CA GLY A 10 3.26 11.25 -4.84
C GLY A 10 4.27 10.40 -5.61
N ALA A 11 5.15 9.65 -4.92
CA ALA A 11 6.13 8.77 -5.55
C ALA A 11 5.47 7.60 -6.31
N THR A 12 6.10 7.18 -7.42
CA THR A 12 5.72 5.95 -8.12
C THR A 12 6.26 4.73 -7.39
N ILE A 13 5.38 3.82 -7.01
CA ILE A 13 5.71 2.60 -6.29
C ILE A 13 5.74 1.44 -7.29
N PRO A 14 6.89 0.79 -7.49
CA PRO A 14 6.97 -0.40 -8.33
C PRO A 14 6.36 -1.60 -7.59
N LEU A 15 5.37 -2.24 -8.20
CA LEU A 15 4.62 -3.36 -7.62
C LEU A 15 4.79 -4.64 -8.44
N SER A 16 4.76 -5.77 -7.73
CA SER A 16 4.89 -7.10 -8.34
C SER A 16 3.55 -7.56 -8.94
N ALA A 17 3.60 -8.49 -9.90
CA ALA A 17 2.40 -9.03 -10.54
C ALA A 17 1.54 -9.92 -9.60
N GLY A 18 2.04 -10.24 -8.40
CA GLY A 18 1.37 -11.07 -7.40
C GLY A 18 0.68 -10.28 -6.29
N LEU A 19 0.33 -9.01 -6.55
CA LEU A 19 -0.28 -8.11 -5.57
C LEU A 19 -1.55 -8.70 -4.97
N VAL A 20 -1.70 -8.60 -3.65
CA VAL A 20 -2.87 -9.08 -2.93
C VAL A 20 -3.66 -7.89 -2.37
N LEU A 21 -4.99 -7.95 -2.47
CA LEU A 21 -5.85 -6.95 -1.83
C LEU A 21 -5.67 -7.02 -0.31
N GLY A 22 -5.48 -5.88 0.35
CA GLY A 22 -5.16 -5.79 1.78
C GLY A 22 -3.68 -6.03 2.11
N GLU A 23 -2.82 -6.23 1.11
CA GLU A 23 -1.36 -6.30 1.32
C GLU A 23 -0.85 -4.94 1.82
N ILE A 24 -0.06 -4.97 2.89
CA ILE A 24 0.64 -3.78 3.43
C ILE A 24 2.06 -3.76 2.88
N LEU A 25 2.46 -2.64 2.31
CA LEU A 25 3.79 -2.42 1.75
C LEU A 25 4.31 -1.01 2.06
N PRO A 26 5.61 -0.83 2.34
CA PRO A 26 6.17 0.49 2.60
C PRO A 26 6.39 1.26 1.30
N CYS A 27 6.13 2.57 1.32
CA CYS A 27 6.58 3.46 0.25
C CYS A 27 8.12 3.54 0.25
N PRO A 28 8.81 3.30 -0.88
CA PRO A 28 10.27 3.33 -0.93
C PRO A 28 10.88 4.73 -0.75
N GLU A 29 10.09 5.79 -0.90
CA GLU A 29 10.58 7.17 -0.79
C GLU A 29 10.32 7.82 0.58
N CYS A 30 9.09 7.70 1.11
CA CYS A 30 8.72 8.34 2.39
C CYS A 30 8.52 7.37 3.55
N ALA A 31 8.68 6.06 3.31
CA ALA A 31 8.60 5.00 4.31
C ALA A 31 7.25 4.85 5.05
N VAL A 32 6.18 5.54 4.63
CA VAL A 32 4.84 5.26 5.15
C VAL A 32 4.35 3.89 4.72
N GLU A 33 3.58 3.25 5.58
CA GLU A 33 2.91 1.99 5.26
C GLU A 33 1.66 2.26 4.43
N LEU A 34 1.49 1.50 3.36
CA LEU A 34 0.38 1.62 2.42
C LEU A 34 -0.31 0.28 2.28
N GLU A 35 -1.64 0.28 2.23
CA GLU A 35 -2.46 -0.89 1.97
C GLU A 35 -2.95 -0.89 0.51
N VAL A 36 -2.91 -2.05 -0.14
CA VAL A 36 -3.49 -2.26 -1.47
C VAL A 36 -5.00 -2.34 -1.39
N THR A 37 -5.69 -1.33 -1.92
CA THR A 37 -7.17 -1.22 -1.87
C THR A 37 -7.86 -1.59 -3.18
N SER A 38 -7.11 -1.75 -4.27
CA SER A 38 -7.60 -2.29 -5.53
C SER A 38 -6.46 -2.90 -6.33
N ILE A 39 -6.76 -3.92 -7.15
CA ILE A 39 -5.79 -4.58 -8.03
C ILE A 39 -6.11 -4.41 -9.53
N ASN A 40 -7.22 -3.74 -9.88
CA ASN A 40 -7.62 -3.50 -11.26
C ASN A 40 -8.58 -2.28 -11.38
N PRO A 41 -8.07 -1.05 -11.55
CA PRO A 41 -6.65 -0.66 -11.57
C PRO A 41 -6.02 -0.71 -10.17
N VAL A 42 -4.69 -0.84 -10.09
CA VAL A 42 -4.02 -0.86 -8.78
C VAL A 42 -4.13 0.49 -8.09
N GLN A 43 -4.55 0.45 -6.82
CA GLN A 43 -4.66 1.61 -5.94
C GLN A 43 -4.15 1.26 -4.55
N VAL A 44 -3.63 2.26 -3.86
CA VAL A 44 -3.13 2.17 -2.48
C VAL A 44 -3.69 3.30 -1.63
N SER A 45 -3.83 3.07 -0.33
CA SER A 45 -4.11 4.10 0.67
C SER A 45 -3.11 3.99 1.82
N LEU A 46 -3.08 4.97 2.73
CA LEU A 46 -2.39 4.79 4.01
C LEU A 46 -2.90 3.51 4.68
N ALA A 47 -1.98 2.67 5.13
CA ALA A 47 -2.34 1.51 5.93
C ALA A 47 -3.02 2.00 7.22
N PRO A 48 -4.04 1.27 7.72
CA PRO A 48 -4.65 1.62 8.99
C PRO A 48 -3.58 1.60 10.09
N GLU A 49 -3.66 2.55 11.02
CA GLU A 49 -2.91 2.42 12.27
C GLU A 49 -3.34 1.10 12.92
N VAL A 50 -2.37 0.33 13.43
CA VAL A 50 -2.65 -0.89 14.17
C VAL A 50 -3.50 -0.49 15.37
N GLU A 51 -4.83 -0.65 15.29
CA GLU A 51 -5.69 -0.51 16.46
C GLU A 51 -5.16 -1.50 17.51
N GLU A 52 -5.01 -1.09 18.77
CA GLU A 52 -4.50 -1.94 19.87
C GLU A 52 -5.47 -3.09 20.24
N ASP A 53 -6.13 -3.70 19.26
CA ASP A 53 -7.10 -4.79 19.38
C ASP A 53 -6.95 -5.84 18.25
N TRP A 54 -5.81 -5.84 17.53
CA TRP A 54 -5.38 -7.03 16.77
C TRP A 54 -4.92 -8.12 17.74
N GLY A 55 -5.79 -8.60 18.65
CA GLY A 55 -5.38 -9.53 19.69
C GLY A 55 -6.34 -9.86 20.83
N GLU A 56 -7.63 -10.07 20.57
CA GLU A 56 -8.47 -10.91 21.46
C GLU A 56 -8.84 -12.25 20.82
#